data_AF-A0A072P2C7-F1
#
_entry.id   AF-A0A072P2C7-F1
#
_cell.length_a   1.000
_cell.length_b   1.000
_cell.length_c   1.000
_cell.angle_alpha   90.00
_cell.angle_beta   90.00
_cell.angle_gamma   90.00
#
_symmetry.space_group_name_H-M   'P 1'
#
loop_
_entity.id
_entity.type
_entity.pdbx_description
1 polymer ?
#
loop_
_entity_poly.entity_id
_entity_poly.type
_entity_poly.pdbx_seq_one_letter_code
_entity_poly.pdbx_strand_id
1 'polypeptide(L)'
;MAGTAPEDQERLIREAVTRDPGQPRPQGTIPYWLHRLHPLAAHHSPSLPSSADVVIIGSGITGLSVARTVLASNPSLHVAVLEARTLCSGATGRNGGHLVAYGGASYTELKQSYGQPMATKIIEFTFRSIDRTRALIESLGEAGDAAEFRTVSRIRTFSDQPSFDEAQASIAEFVSDNPQYKGMYTIFNDPQTLREKYDVHGVVGAVVFDAAALWPYRLVMAGWEDLLKSYPTRLSIEAQTAVSHVTYTPLVNSSAPYALTTTRGEMRARQVVYCTNGYTGNLIPGIRGALYPYRGTMTVQDLGNDEDLPNRGAERSWSIHQQHVPDKHDTEVISSVHYLQQNASSGHYFFGGGKYDPVQVITGDDTSVPESGVKYLQEQLSHFLGQNSMQSNKLVSSWTGIMGFTSDDNPLVGRLTPSITSRNGDGEWMAAGFNGMGMSLCVASGEALAHLMLGQNADDWFPAAFSLSELRLRNTLNTEKSVQGVKHLYEGSCKQALNEDQHTSRPQEVLASTLMAQ
;
A
#
# COMPACT_ATOMS: atom_id res chain seq x y z
N MET A 1 -6.79 29.19 -5.42
CA MET A 1 -6.95 28.72 -6.81
C MET A 1 -8.42 28.64 -7.27
N ALA A 2 -9.39 29.24 -6.57
CA ALA A 2 -10.72 29.50 -7.12
C ALA A 2 -10.62 30.43 -8.34
N GLY A 3 -10.57 29.85 -9.55
CA GLY A 3 -10.37 30.60 -10.81
C GLY A 3 -9.44 29.97 -11.85
N THR A 4 -8.94 28.74 -11.66
CA THR A 4 -8.22 28.04 -12.75
C THR A 4 -9.23 27.49 -13.75
N ALA A 5 -8.99 27.69 -15.05
CA ALA A 5 -9.86 27.15 -16.10
C ALA A 5 -9.79 25.61 -16.07
N PRO A 6 -10.89 24.88 -16.38
CA PRO A 6 -10.89 23.40 -16.38
C PRO A 6 -9.77 22.77 -17.23
N GLU A 7 -9.39 23.42 -18.34
CA GLU A 7 -8.30 23.01 -19.22
C GLU A 7 -6.92 23.10 -18.54
N ASP A 8 -6.71 24.10 -17.67
CA ASP A 8 -5.48 24.23 -16.88
C ASP A 8 -5.41 23.16 -15.79
N GLN A 9 -6.53 22.78 -15.18
CA GLN A 9 -6.58 21.76 -14.15
C GLN A 9 -6.23 20.37 -14.69
N GLU A 10 -6.80 19.97 -15.84
CA GLU A 10 -6.46 18.70 -16.48
C GLU A 10 -4.96 18.64 -16.83
N ARG A 11 -4.42 19.72 -17.38
CA ARG A 11 -3.00 19.82 -17.71
C ARG A 11 -2.12 19.61 -16.47
N LEU A 12 -2.43 20.28 -15.36
CA LEU A 12 -1.68 20.14 -14.10
C LEU A 12 -1.75 18.72 -13.54
N ILE A 13 -2.91 18.08 -13.58
CA ILE A 13 -3.08 16.68 -13.15
C ILE A 13 -2.23 15.76 -14.01
N ARG A 14 -2.30 15.91 -15.35
CA ARG A 14 -1.53 15.12 -16.30
C ARG A 14 -0.02 15.27 -16.09
N GLU A 15 0.44 16.51 -15.94
CA GLU A 15 1.84 16.82 -15.61
C GLU A 15 2.27 16.16 -14.29
N ALA A 16 1.38 16.09 -13.29
CA ALA A 16 1.68 15.47 -12.01
C ALA A 16 1.79 13.94 -12.09
N VAL A 17 0.81 13.24 -12.68
CA VAL A 17 0.79 11.77 -12.76
C VAL A 17 1.87 11.20 -13.69
N THR A 18 2.35 11.99 -14.66
CA THR A 18 3.42 11.59 -15.59
C THR A 18 4.82 12.01 -15.16
N ARG A 19 4.94 12.80 -14.09
CA ARG A 19 6.22 13.29 -13.58
C ARG A 19 7.13 12.14 -13.15
N ASP A 20 8.44 12.31 -13.35
CA ASP A 20 9.43 11.46 -12.69
C ASP A 20 9.31 11.61 -11.17
N PRO A 21 9.00 10.54 -10.41
CA PRO A 21 8.95 10.63 -8.95
C PRO A 21 10.32 10.94 -8.32
N GLY A 22 11.41 10.76 -9.07
CA GLY A 22 12.77 10.84 -8.59
C GLY A 22 13.13 9.68 -7.65
N GLN A 23 14.33 9.74 -7.09
CA GLN A 23 14.73 8.86 -6.01
C GLN A 23 14.16 9.34 -4.66
N PRO A 24 14.04 8.44 -3.65
CA PRO A 24 13.71 8.84 -2.29
C PRO A 24 14.65 9.95 -1.80
N ARG A 25 14.08 11.03 -1.25
CA ARG A 25 14.87 12.18 -0.81
C ARG A 25 15.70 11.81 0.43
N PRO A 26 16.98 12.24 0.54
CA PRO A 26 17.82 11.90 1.69
C PRO A 26 17.27 12.38 3.03
N GLN A 27 16.62 13.54 3.06
CA GLN A 27 16.09 14.19 4.27
C GLN A 27 14.56 14.12 4.32
N GLY A 28 13.99 12.93 4.14
CA GLY A 28 12.56 12.72 4.35
C GLY A 28 12.17 13.01 5.79
N THR A 29 10.91 13.38 6.01
CA THR A 29 10.29 13.52 7.34
C THR A 29 10.56 12.26 8.18
N ILE A 30 10.69 12.39 9.49
CA ILE A 30 11.00 11.27 10.39
C ILE A 30 9.68 10.73 10.97
N PRO A 31 9.21 9.55 10.55
CA PRO A 31 8.01 8.93 11.09
C PRO A 31 8.24 8.50 12.53
N TYR A 32 7.16 8.48 13.31
CA TYR A 32 7.20 7.93 14.67
C TYR A 32 7.80 6.52 14.72
N TRP A 33 7.54 5.68 13.71
CA TRP A 33 8.08 4.32 13.62
C TRP A 33 9.60 4.23 13.58
N LEU A 34 10.27 5.29 13.12
CA LEU A 34 11.72 5.36 12.89
C LEU A 34 12.44 6.20 13.95
N HIS A 35 11.77 6.64 15.01
CA HIS A 35 12.41 7.44 16.08
C HIS A 35 13.57 6.69 16.75
N ARG A 36 13.47 5.34 16.81
CA ARG A 36 14.53 4.45 17.26
C ARG A 36 14.84 3.45 16.14
N LEU A 37 15.97 3.67 15.49
CA LEU A 37 16.43 2.81 14.41
C LEU A 37 16.93 1.47 14.94
N HIS A 38 16.68 0.42 14.17
CA HIS A 38 17.25 -0.90 14.40
C HIS A 38 18.76 -0.88 14.12
N PRO A 39 19.60 -1.70 14.79
CA PRO A 39 21.04 -1.76 14.51
C PRO A 39 21.38 -2.03 13.04
N LEU A 40 20.52 -2.76 12.32
CA LEU A 40 20.68 -3.05 10.89
C LEU A 40 20.20 -1.93 9.96
N ALA A 41 19.71 -0.80 10.46
CA ALA A 41 19.09 0.24 9.62
C ALA A 41 20.01 0.74 8.50
N ALA A 42 21.32 0.86 8.76
CA ALA A 42 22.32 1.25 7.77
C ALA A 42 23.24 0.10 7.35
N HIS A 43 22.80 -1.15 7.53
CA HIS A 43 23.60 -2.33 7.20
C HIS A 43 23.97 -2.36 5.71
N HIS A 44 25.26 -2.52 5.44
CA HIS A 44 25.81 -2.75 4.12
C HIS A 44 27.16 -3.48 4.23
N SER A 45 27.56 -4.20 3.19
CA SER A 45 28.87 -4.84 3.10
C SER A 45 29.97 -3.78 2.95
N PRO A 46 31.23 -4.00 3.36
CA PRO A 46 32.31 -3.04 3.15
C PRO A 46 32.51 -2.65 1.67
N SER A 47 32.39 -3.63 0.77
CA SER A 47 32.37 -3.41 -0.68
C SER A 47 31.08 -3.98 -1.26
N LEU A 48 30.50 -3.27 -2.24
CA LEU A 48 29.34 -3.75 -2.98
C LEU A 48 29.68 -5.06 -3.71
N PRO A 49 28.88 -6.14 -3.57
CA PRO A 49 29.11 -7.36 -4.34
C PRO A 49 29.01 -7.07 -5.84
N SER A 50 29.89 -7.68 -6.63
CA SER A 50 29.95 -7.44 -8.08
C SER A 50 28.75 -8.00 -8.83
N SER A 51 28.14 -9.07 -8.32
CA SER A 51 26.96 -9.69 -8.92
C SER A 51 26.12 -10.50 -7.94
N ALA A 52 24.83 -10.68 -8.25
CA ALA A 52 23.93 -11.63 -7.60
C ALA A 52 23.01 -12.31 -8.63
N ASP A 53 22.40 -13.44 -8.26
CA ASP A 53 21.39 -14.08 -9.11
C ASP A 53 20.11 -13.24 -9.18
N VAL A 54 19.68 -12.74 -8.02
CA VAL A 54 18.49 -11.90 -7.89
C VAL A 54 18.86 -10.63 -7.15
N VAL A 55 18.62 -9.47 -7.79
CA VAL A 55 18.77 -8.17 -7.14
C VAL A 55 17.38 -7.59 -6.88
N ILE A 56 17.06 -7.36 -5.62
CA ILE A 56 15.80 -6.74 -5.17
C ILE A 56 16.08 -5.26 -4.86
N ILE A 57 15.31 -4.37 -5.47
CA ILE A 57 15.40 -2.92 -5.22
C ILE A 57 14.24 -2.52 -4.31
N GLY A 58 14.57 -2.11 -3.08
CA GLY A 58 13.62 -1.73 -2.04
C GLY A 58 13.53 -2.76 -0.91
N SER A 59 13.80 -2.31 0.32
CA SER A 59 13.88 -3.14 1.52
C SER A 59 12.59 -3.18 2.36
N GLY A 60 11.48 -2.70 1.81
CA GLY A 60 10.17 -2.75 2.47
C GLY A 60 9.62 -4.18 2.59
N ILE A 61 8.42 -4.32 3.14
CA ILE A 61 7.79 -5.63 3.40
C ILE A 61 7.62 -6.50 2.14
N THR A 62 7.39 -5.90 0.97
CA THR A 62 7.35 -6.62 -0.31
C THR A 62 8.70 -7.24 -0.64
N GLY A 63 9.79 -6.46 -0.54
CA GLY A 63 11.15 -6.94 -0.81
C GLY A 63 11.59 -8.03 0.18
N LEU A 64 11.22 -7.89 1.46
CA LEU A 64 11.43 -8.93 2.48
C LEU A 64 10.71 -10.23 2.11
N SER A 65 9.44 -10.14 1.69
CA SER A 65 8.66 -11.31 1.29
C SER A 65 9.24 -12.02 0.07
N VAL A 66 9.66 -11.26 -0.96
CA VAL A 66 10.35 -11.82 -2.13
C VAL A 66 11.65 -12.51 -1.71
N ALA A 67 12.52 -11.84 -0.96
CA ALA A 67 13.81 -12.37 -0.54
C ALA A 67 13.64 -13.68 0.27
N ARG A 68 12.75 -13.67 1.26
CA ARG A 68 12.43 -14.84 2.08
C ARG A 68 11.97 -16.01 1.23
N THR A 69 11.07 -15.77 0.28
CA THR A 69 10.50 -16.82 -0.56
C THR A 69 11.54 -17.39 -1.54
N VAL A 70 12.34 -16.53 -2.18
CA VAL A 70 13.41 -16.96 -3.08
C VAL A 70 14.47 -17.77 -2.35
N LEU A 71 14.94 -17.28 -1.20
CA LEU A 71 15.97 -17.95 -0.39
C LEU A 71 15.47 -19.32 0.12
N ALA A 72 14.22 -19.40 0.59
CA ALA A 72 13.65 -20.66 1.06
C ALA A 72 13.40 -21.67 -0.09
N SER A 73 13.00 -21.19 -1.26
CA SER A 73 12.55 -22.04 -2.37
C SER A 73 13.70 -22.56 -3.25
N ASN A 74 14.83 -21.85 -3.29
CA ASN A 74 15.97 -22.28 -4.11
C ASN A 74 17.30 -22.12 -3.35
N PRO A 75 17.96 -23.23 -2.96
CA PRO A 75 19.20 -23.19 -2.18
C PRO A 75 20.42 -22.71 -2.98
N SER A 76 20.37 -22.62 -4.32
CA SER A 76 21.52 -22.21 -5.13
C SER A 76 21.58 -20.71 -5.45
N LEU A 77 20.51 -19.95 -5.20
CA LEU A 77 20.44 -18.53 -5.59
C LEU A 77 21.05 -17.61 -4.54
N HIS A 78 21.81 -16.62 -5.01
CA HIS A 78 22.30 -15.50 -4.23
C HIS A 78 21.41 -14.28 -4.45
N VAL A 79 21.00 -13.65 -3.35
CA VAL A 79 20.09 -12.50 -3.34
C VAL A 79 20.83 -11.28 -2.81
N ALA A 80 20.77 -10.17 -3.54
CA ALA A 80 21.18 -8.87 -3.05
C ALA A 80 19.98 -7.93 -2.92
N VAL A 81 19.91 -7.17 -1.83
CA VAL A 81 18.88 -6.16 -1.60
C VAL A 81 19.52 -4.79 -1.62
N LEU A 82 19.08 -3.91 -2.52
CA LEU A 82 19.58 -2.54 -2.65
C LEU A 82 18.53 -1.57 -2.12
N GLU A 83 18.91 -0.75 -1.14
CA GLU A 83 18.05 0.26 -0.54
C GLU A 83 18.70 1.64 -0.63
N ALA A 84 17.96 2.63 -1.11
CA ALA A 84 18.48 3.98 -1.33
C ALA A 84 18.79 4.71 -0.03
N ARG A 85 18.02 4.45 1.03
CA ARG A 85 18.17 5.08 2.36
C ARG A 85 18.54 4.04 3.42
N THR A 86 17.97 4.12 4.61
CA THR A 86 18.03 3.06 5.61
C THR A 86 16.98 1.99 5.32
N LEU A 87 17.21 0.78 5.82
CA LEU A 87 16.29 -0.33 5.62
C LEU A 87 14.89 0.01 6.12
N CYS A 88 13.88 -0.37 5.33
CA CYS A 88 12.47 -0.15 5.59
C CYS A 88 12.07 1.32 5.82
N SER A 89 12.85 2.30 5.34
CA SER A 89 12.54 3.73 5.57
C SER A 89 11.48 4.31 4.62
N GLY A 90 11.02 3.52 3.64
CA GLY A 90 9.98 3.90 2.66
C GLY A 90 8.55 3.72 3.18
N ALA A 91 7.63 3.39 2.26
CA ALA A 91 6.19 3.32 2.55
C ALA A 91 5.84 2.44 3.77
N THR A 92 6.51 1.28 3.94
CA THR A 92 6.27 0.40 5.07
C THR A 92 6.63 1.04 6.42
N GLY A 93 7.72 1.79 6.50
CA GLY A 93 8.11 2.52 7.71
C GLY A 93 7.34 3.84 7.92
N ARG A 94 6.35 4.15 7.08
CA ARG A 94 5.65 5.44 7.03
C ARG A 94 4.11 5.33 7.08
N ASN A 95 3.54 4.13 7.22
CA ASN A 95 2.08 3.94 7.21
C ASN A 95 1.44 4.08 8.60
N GLY A 96 0.14 3.76 8.73
CA GLY A 96 -0.59 3.85 10.00
C GLY A 96 -0.51 2.62 10.92
N GLY A 97 0.19 1.55 10.54
CA GLY A 97 0.33 0.30 11.32
C GLY A 97 -0.88 -0.63 11.28
N HIS A 98 -1.80 -0.42 10.33
CA HIS A 98 -3.00 -1.22 10.15
C HIS A 98 -2.76 -2.46 9.29
N LEU A 99 -3.35 -3.59 9.67
CA LEU A 99 -3.41 -4.81 8.87
C LEU A 99 -4.88 -5.23 8.73
N VAL A 100 -5.51 -4.78 7.64
CA VAL A 100 -6.96 -4.85 7.44
C VAL A 100 -7.25 -5.40 6.05
N ALA A 101 -8.13 -6.40 5.97
CA ALA A 101 -8.54 -7.03 4.72
C ALA A 101 -9.42 -6.09 3.89
N TYR A 102 -9.53 -6.38 2.58
CA TYR A 102 -10.67 -5.86 1.84
C TYR A 102 -11.93 -6.49 2.42
N GLY A 103 -12.80 -5.66 2.96
CA GLY A 103 -14.03 -6.13 3.57
C GLY A 103 -15.10 -6.41 2.51
N GLY A 104 -16.12 -7.16 2.89
CA GLY A 104 -17.34 -7.35 2.10
C GLY A 104 -17.98 -6.03 1.65
N ALA A 105 -17.72 -4.91 2.33
CA ALA A 105 -18.17 -3.58 1.93
C ALA A 105 -17.58 -3.09 0.59
N SER A 106 -16.51 -3.68 0.07
CA SER A 106 -15.95 -3.38 -1.27
C SER A 106 -16.31 -4.45 -2.32
N TYR A 107 -17.13 -5.44 -1.97
CA TYR A 107 -17.36 -6.60 -2.83
C TYR A 107 -18.17 -6.28 -4.08
N THR A 108 -19.25 -5.49 -3.96
CA THR A 108 -20.10 -5.14 -5.11
C THR A 108 -19.30 -4.48 -6.23
N GLU A 109 -18.43 -3.52 -5.91
CA GLU A 109 -17.59 -2.82 -6.89
C GLU A 109 -16.58 -3.78 -7.55
N LEU A 110 -15.95 -4.64 -6.75
CA LEU A 110 -15.06 -5.68 -7.26
C LEU A 110 -15.79 -6.65 -8.19
N LYS A 111 -17.00 -7.06 -7.83
CA LYS A 111 -17.84 -7.97 -8.63
C LYS A 111 -18.31 -7.32 -9.93
N GLN A 112 -18.66 -6.04 -9.91
CA GLN A 112 -18.99 -5.28 -11.13
C GLN A 112 -17.78 -5.19 -12.07
N SER A 113 -16.59 -5.03 -11.52
CA SER A 113 -15.36 -4.85 -12.29
C SER A 113 -14.79 -6.15 -12.85
N TYR A 114 -14.84 -7.25 -12.09
CA TYR A 114 -14.12 -8.49 -12.40
C TYR A 114 -14.99 -9.74 -12.43
N GLY A 115 -16.28 -9.63 -12.11
CA GLY A 115 -17.16 -10.77 -11.87
C GLY A 115 -16.92 -11.43 -10.51
N GLN A 116 -17.91 -12.22 -10.09
CA GLN A 116 -17.95 -12.85 -8.77
C GLN A 116 -16.70 -13.69 -8.42
N PRO A 117 -16.19 -14.60 -9.30
CA PRO A 117 -15.06 -15.45 -8.94
C PRO A 117 -13.80 -14.64 -8.61
N MET A 118 -13.50 -13.60 -9.41
CA MET A 118 -12.32 -12.79 -9.20
C MET A 118 -12.49 -11.82 -8.03
N ALA A 119 -13.69 -11.26 -7.84
CA ALA A 119 -13.99 -10.42 -6.68
C ALA A 119 -13.78 -11.17 -5.35
N THR A 120 -14.27 -12.40 -5.29
CA THR A 120 -14.04 -13.30 -4.15
C THR A 120 -12.55 -13.55 -3.95
N LYS A 121 -11.84 -13.92 -5.02
CA LYS A 121 -10.41 -14.20 -4.98
C LYS A 121 -9.56 -13.01 -4.52
N ILE A 122 -9.93 -11.79 -4.91
CA ILE A 122 -9.27 -10.55 -4.44
C ILE A 122 -9.44 -10.38 -2.92
N ILE A 123 -10.65 -10.59 -2.39
CA ILE A 123 -10.89 -10.51 -0.95
C ILE A 123 -10.13 -11.62 -0.20
N GLU A 124 -10.23 -12.86 -0.67
CA GLU A 124 -9.51 -14.01 -0.09
C GLU A 124 -8.00 -13.82 -0.08
N PHE A 125 -7.45 -13.19 -1.12
CA PHE A 125 -6.04 -12.85 -1.17
C PHE A 125 -5.61 -11.91 -0.03
N THR A 126 -6.48 -10.98 0.38
CA THR A 126 -6.17 -10.14 1.54
C THR A 126 -6.16 -10.93 2.85
N PHE A 127 -7.11 -11.84 3.05
CA PHE A 127 -7.09 -12.75 4.20
C PHE A 127 -5.79 -13.58 4.23
N ARG A 128 -5.43 -14.17 3.08
CA ARG A 128 -4.18 -14.90 2.92
C ARG A 128 -2.98 -14.04 3.30
N SER A 129 -2.90 -12.81 2.82
CA SER A 129 -1.77 -11.92 3.11
C SER A 129 -1.65 -11.56 4.59
N ILE A 130 -2.79 -11.39 5.28
CA ILE A 130 -2.83 -11.20 6.73
C ILE A 130 -2.31 -12.44 7.44
N ASP A 131 -2.77 -13.63 7.06
CA ASP A 131 -2.30 -14.89 7.63
C ASP A 131 -0.81 -15.14 7.35
N ARG A 132 -0.32 -14.77 6.17
CA ARG A 132 1.12 -14.82 5.85
C ARG A 132 1.94 -13.84 6.67
N THR A 133 1.38 -12.67 6.99
CA THR A 133 2.02 -11.71 7.89
C THR A 133 2.09 -12.26 9.31
N ARG A 134 1.02 -12.90 9.79
CA ARG A 134 0.99 -13.58 11.09
C ARG A 134 2.02 -14.72 11.14
N ALA A 135 2.04 -15.58 10.12
CA ALA A 135 3.00 -16.68 10.02
C ALA A 135 4.46 -16.19 9.95
N LEU A 136 4.71 -15.04 9.31
CA LEU A 136 6.03 -14.40 9.35
C LEU A 136 6.40 -14.04 10.80
N ILE A 137 5.52 -13.33 11.53
CA ILE A 137 5.75 -12.96 12.93
C ILE A 137 6.01 -14.19 13.79
N GLU A 138 5.17 -15.21 13.69
CA GLU A 138 5.32 -16.47 14.45
C GLU A 138 6.64 -17.17 14.12
N SER A 139 7.07 -17.17 12.85
CA SER A 139 8.34 -17.79 12.44
C SER A 139 9.59 -17.10 13.02
N LEU A 140 9.46 -15.87 13.51
CA LEU A 140 10.56 -15.12 14.13
C LEU A 140 10.72 -15.44 15.63
N GLY A 141 9.84 -16.23 16.23
CA GLY A 141 9.85 -16.53 17.67
C GLY A 141 9.80 -15.25 18.51
N GLU A 142 10.63 -15.16 19.55
CA GLU A 142 10.71 -13.98 20.44
C GLU A 142 11.05 -12.68 19.69
N ALA A 143 11.79 -12.75 18.57
CA ALA A 143 12.08 -11.56 17.77
C ALA A 143 10.80 -11.01 17.09
N GLY A 144 9.78 -11.85 16.90
CA GLY A 144 8.48 -11.46 16.39
C GLY A 144 7.70 -10.55 17.33
N ASP A 145 7.93 -10.63 18.65
CA ASP A 145 7.25 -9.80 19.66
C ASP A 145 7.52 -8.30 19.46
N ALA A 146 8.68 -7.96 18.88
CA ALA A 146 9.03 -6.59 18.53
C ALA A 146 8.04 -5.96 17.54
N ALA A 147 7.28 -6.75 16.77
CA ALA A 147 6.25 -6.26 15.88
C ALA A 147 5.02 -5.73 16.62
N GLU A 148 4.86 -5.97 17.93
CA GLU A 148 3.70 -5.53 18.72
C GLU A 148 2.37 -5.88 18.03
N PHE A 149 2.28 -7.09 17.47
CA PHE A 149 1.10 -7.55 16.75
C PHE A 149 -0.08 -7.71 17.71
N ARG A 150 -1.22 -7.15 17.31
CA ARG A 150 -2.47 -7.18 18.07
C ARG A 150 -3.61 -7.55 17.15
N THR A 151 -4.37 -8.58 17.52
CA THR A 151 -5.71 -8.77 16.96
C THR A 151 -6.64 -7.75 17.59
N VAL A 152 -7.35 -6.99 16.76
CA VAL A 152 -8.23 -5.91 17.18
C VAL A 152 -9.56 -6.00 16.43
N SER A 153 -10.64 -5.53 17.05
CA SER A 153 -11.88 -5.26 16.33
C SER A 153 -11.74 -3.96 15.56
N ARG A 154 -11.87 -4.04 14.23
CA ARG A 154 -11.99 -2.87 13.37
C ARG A 154 -13.41 -2.33 13.44
N ILE A 155 -13.54 -1.06 13.79
CA ILE A 155 -14.83 -0.35 13.81
C ILE A 155 -14.84 0.58 12.60
N ARG A 156 -15.53 0.17 11.53
CA ARG A 156 -15.70 0.97 10.31
C ARG A 156 -16.98 1.76 10.41
N THR A 157 -16.87 3.08 10.54
CA THR A 157 -17.98 3.98 10.83
C THR A 157 -18.34 4.79 9.59
N PHE A 158 -19.60 5.22 9.53
CA PHE A 158 -20.15 6.00 8.41
C PHE A 158 -20.89 7.22 8.95
N SER A 159 -20.60 8.41 8.41
CA SER A 159 -21.26 9.65 8.81
C SER A 159 -22.58 9.92 8.06
N ASP A 160 -22.84 9.21 6.98
CA ASP A 160 -24.02 9.40 6.12
C ASP A 160 -24.71 8.08 5.75
N GLN A 161 -26.03 8.15 5.62
CA GLN A 161 -26.88 6.99 5.36
C GLN A 161 -26.58 6.31 4.02
N PRO A 162 -26.39 7.02 2.89
CA PRO A 162 -26.10 6.39 1.60
C PRO A 162 -24.85 5.49 1.63
N SER A 163 -23.73 6.01 2.14
CA SER A 163 -22.49 5.22 2.23
C SER A 163 -22.62 4.01 3.15
N PHE A 164 -23.43 4.12 4.21
CA PHE A 164 -23.71 3.00 5.11
C PHE A 164 -24.59 1.94 4.44
N ASP A 165 -25.67 2.34 3.76
CA ASP A 165 -26.57 1.43 3.03
C ASP A 165 -25.82 0.66 1.95
N GLU A 166 -24.95 1.33 1.20
CA GLU A 166 -24.07 0.71 0.19
C GLU A 166 -23.15 -0.34 0.81
N ALA A 167 -22.52 -0.02 1.94
CA ALA A 167 -21.67 -0.97 2.65
C ALA A 167 -22.45 -2.19 3.15
N GLN A 168 -23.67 -2.00 3.67
CA GLN A 168 -24.55 -3.09 4.11
C GLN A 168 -24.96 -3.99 2.94
N ALA A 169 -25.36 -3.39 1.82
CA ALA A 169 -25.74 -4.13 0.61
C ALA A 169 -24.58 -4.95 0.05
N SER A 170 -23.39 -4.35 -0.01
CA SER A 170 -22.17 -4.99 -0.48
C SER A 170 -21.74 -6.17 0.40
N ILE A 171 -21.84 -6.02 1.73
CA ILE A 171 -21.61 -7.13 2.67
C ILE A 171 -22.64 -8.25 2.49
N ALA A 172 -23.92 -7.90 2.32
CA ALA A 172 -24.97 -8.89 2.11
C ALA A 172 -24.74 -9.67 0.80
N GLU A 173 -24.34 -8.99 -0.27
CA GLU A 173 -23.98 -9.62 -1.54
C GLU A 173 -22.77 -10.55 -1.39
N PHE A 174 -21.72 -10.11 -0.69
CA PHE A 174 -20.54 -10.92 -0.40
C PHE A 174 -20.88 -12.21 0.33
N VAL A 175 -21.69 -12.13 1.40
CA VAL A 175 -22.09 -13.30 2.20
C VAL A 175 -23.03 -14.21 1.43
N SER A 176 -23.88 -13.66 0.56
CA SER A 176 -24.75 -14.45 -0.33
C SER A 176 -23.93 -15.29 -1.31
N ASP A 177 -22.93 -14.68 -1.94
CA ASP A 177 -22.06 -15.35 -2.90
C ASP A 177 -21.03 -16.27 -2.22
N ASN A 178 -20.70 -15.99 -0.95
CA ASN A 178 -19.70 -16.71 -0.16
C ASN A 178 -20.21 -17.05 1.26
N PRO A 179 -21.14 -18.02 1.40
CA PRO A 179 -21.78 -18.35 2.67
C PRO A 179 -20.82 -18.76 3.79
N GLN A 180 -19.61 -19.22 3.45
CA GLN A 180 -18.55 -19.57 4.40
C GLN A 180 -18.07 -18.37 5.25
N TYR A 181 -18.30 -17.13 4.79
CA TYR A 181 -17.94 -15.90 5.51
C TYR A 181 -19.10 -15.30 6.31
N LYS A 182 -20.22 -16.01 6.43
CA LYS A 182 -21.33 -15.59 7.28
C LYS A 182 -20.86 -15.41 8.74
N GLY A 183 -21.18 -14.25 9.33
CA GLY A 183 -20.82 -13.90 10.70
C GLY A 183 -19.49 -13.16 10.85
N MET A 184 -18.75 -12.95 9.76
CA MET A 184 -17.52 -12.14 9.77
C MET A 184 -17.76 -10.66 10.10
N TYR A 185 -18.93 -10.13 9.75
CA TYR A 185 -19.30 -8.73 9.94
C TYR A 185 -20.46 -8.59 10.90
N THR A 186 -20.30 -7.72 11.91
CA THR A 186 -21.38 -7.28 12.78
C THR A 186 -21.79 -5.86 12.41
N ILE A 187 -23.04 -5.67 12.03
CA ILE A 187 -23.57 -4.37 11.58
C ILE A 187 -24.35 -3.72 12.71
N PHE A 188 -24.05 -2.46 12.99
CA PHE A 188 -24.75 -1.63 13.97
C PHE A 188 -25.40 -0.45 13.24
N ASN A 189 -26.73 -0.36 13.33
CA ASN A 189 -27.56 0.72 12.78
C ASN A 189 -28.17 1.60 13.88
N ASP A 190 -27.67 1.49 15.11
CA ASP A 190 -28.09 2.28 16.26
C ASP A 190 -26.93 3.16 16.75
N PRO A 191 -26.95 4.46 16.43
CA PRO A 191 -25.95 5.42 16.90
C PRO A 191 -25.79 5.47 18.43
N GLN A 192 -26.85 5.15 19.19
CA GLN A 192 -26.77 5.13 20.65
C GLN A 192 -25.86 3.99 21.13
N THR A 193 -26.08 2.77 20.64
CA THR A 193 -25.18 1.63 20.90
C THR A 193 -23.75 1.92 20.47
N LEU A 194 -23.54 2.60 19.33
CA LEU A 194 -22.19 2.95 18.88
C LEU A 194 -21.48 3.91 19.84
N ARG A 195 -22.20 4.87 20.40
CA ARG A 195 -21.69 5.78 21.42
C ARG A 195 -21.37 5.03 22.71
N GLU A 196 -22.32 4.27 23.25
CA GLU A 196 -22.19 3.60 24.55
C GLU A 196 -21.15 2.46 24.54
N LYS A 197 -21.03 1.73 23.43
CA LYS A 197 -20.15 0.56 23.34
C LYS A 197 -18.78 0.87 22.78
N TYR A 198 -18.69 1.76 21.79
CA TYR A 198 -17.48 1.99 21.00
C TYR A 198 -16.91 3.40 21.11
N ASP A 199 -17.58 4.30 21.85
CA ASP A 199 -17.14 5.68 22.08
C ASP A 199 -16.99 6.46 20.76
N VAL A 200 -17.87 6.15 19.79
CA VAL A 200 -17.90 6.78 18.45
C VAL A 200 -19.10 7.71 18.34
N HIS A 201 -18.86 8.92 17.83
CA HIS A 201 -19.85 9.99 17.74
C HIS A 201 -20.05 10.45 16.29
N GLY A 202 -21.21 11.07 16.01
CA GLY A 202 -21.48 11.70 14.70
C GLY A 202 -21.67 10.71 13.54
N VAL A 203 -22.12 9.48 13.83
CA VAL A 203 -22.23 8.41 12.84
C VAL A 203 -23.67 7.91 12.74
N VAL A 204 -24.05 7.42 11.55
CA VAL A 204 -25.36 6.79 11.30
C VAL A 204 -25.30 5.28 11.49
N GLY A 205 -24.12 4.69 11.39
CA GLY A 205 -23.92 3.24 11.47
C GLY A 205 -22.46 2.83 11.44
N ALA A 206 -22.21 1.56 11.76
CA ALA A 206 -20.89 0.97 11.67
C ALA A 206 -20.93 -0.52 11.31
N VAL A 207 -19.81 -0.98 10.75
CA VAL A 207 -19.51 -2.39 10.52
C VAL A 207 -18.29 -2.76 11.38
N VAL A 208 -18.43 -3.79 12.20
CA VAL A 208 -17.37 -4.31 13.07
C VAL A 208 -16.92 -5.68 12.62
N PHE A 209 -15.61 -5.89 12.51
CA PHE A 209 -15.00 -7.14 12.07
C PHE A 209 -13.57 -7.28 12.59
N ASP A 210 -13.00 -8.48 12.50
CA ASP A 210 -11.63 -8.74 12.95
C ASP A 210 -10.59 -8.13 12.03
N ALA A 211 -9.56 -7.53 12.63
CA ALA A 211 -8.40 -7.01 11.95
C ALA A 211 -7.16 -7.16 12.85
N ALA A 212 -6.04 -6.63 12.39
CA ALA A 212 -4.84 -6.53 13.20
C ALA A 212 -4.19 -5.16 13.08
N ALA A 213 -3.33 -4.88 14.06
CA ALA A 213 -2.46 -3.72 14.06
C ALA A 213 -1.09 -4.12 14.60
N LEU A 214 -0.04 -3.46 14.12
CA LEU A 214 1.35 -3.81 14.43
C LEU A 214 2.29 -2.63 14.20
N TRP A 215 3.55 -2.77 14.63
CA TRP A 215 4.67 -1.89 14.34
C TRP A 215 5.40 -2.35 13.07
N PRO A 216 5.13 -1.73 11.90
CA PRO A 216 5.55 -2.28 10.62
C PRO A 216 7.07 -2.28 10.43
N TYR A 217 7.74 -1.23 10.90
CA TYR A 217 9.21 -1.14 10.83
C TYR A 217 9.89 -2.27 11.60
N ARG A 218 9.48 -2.52 12.85
CA ARG A 218 10.12 -3.54 13.70
C ARG A 218 9.91 -4.94 13.16
N LEU A 219 8.72 -5.25 12.64
CA LEU A 219 8.47 -6.52 11.93
C LEU A 219 9.46 -6.72 10.78
N VAL A 220 9.57 -5.74 9.88
CA VAL A 220 10.42 -5.87 8.70
C VAL A 220 11.90 -5.97 9.09
N MET A 221 12.33 -5.20 10.10
CA MET A 221 13.71 -5.26 10.59
C MET A 221 14.05 -6.60 11.25
N ALA A 222 13.14 -7.17 12.07
CA ALA A 222 13.31 -8.50 12.64
C ALA A 222 13.38 -9.57 11.53
N GLY A 223 12.56 -9.45 10.49
CA GLY A 223 12.62 -10.32 9.32
C GLY A 223 13.95 -10.24 8.57
N TRP A 224 14.49 -9.04 8.34
CA TRP A 224 15.81 -8.90 7.71
C TRP A 224 16.94 -9.46 8.55
N GLU A 225 16.89 -9.26 9.88
CA GLU A 225 17.86 -9.84 10.80
C GLU A 225 17.84 -11.37 10.77
N ASP A 226 16.64 -11.97 10.81
CA ASP A 226 16.46 -13.41 10.70
C ASP A 226 17.00 -13.98 9.38
N LEU A 227 16.71 -13.32 8.25
CA LEU A 227 17.24 -13.76 6.96
C LEU A 227 18.77 -13.65 6.87
N LEU A 228 19.38 -12.61 7.41
CA LEU A 228 20.84 -12.50 7.45
C LEU A 228 21.48 -13.60 8.31
N LYS A 229 20.86 -13.96 9.44
CA LYS A 229 21.30 -15.08 10.29
C LYS A 229 21.13 -16.43 9.60
N SER A 230 20.02 -16.61 8.88
CA SER A 230 19.68 -17.87 8.21
C SER A 230 20.44 -18.10 6.90
N TYR A 231 20.82 -17.03 6.20
CA TYR A 231 21.46 -17.10 4.87
C TYR A 231 22.71 -16.21 4.73
N PRO A 232 23.69 -16.30 5.66
CA PRO A 232 24.81 -15.35 5.75
C PRO A 232 25.75 -15.36 4.54
N THR A 233 25.75 -16.44 3.75
CA THR A 233 26.58 -16.57 2.53
C THR A 233 25.81 -16.30 1.24
N ARG A 234 24.49 -16.17 1.30
CA ARG A 234 23.62 -16.05 0.11
C ARG A 234 22.79 -14.78 0.06
N LEU A 235 22.73 -14.04 1.16
CA LEU A 235 22.03 -12.77 1.24
C LEU A 235 23.01 -11.64 1.55
N SER A 236 23.01 -10.61 0.70
CA SER A 236 23.65 -9.33 0.99
C SER A 236 22.59 -8.23 1.03
N ILE A 237 22.58 -7.41 2.07
CA ILE A 237 21.70 -6.25 2.17
C ILE A 237 22.56 -4.99 2.14
N GLU A 238 22.25 -4.08 1.22
CA GLU A 238 23.05 -2.90 0.92
C GLU A 238 22.18 -1.66 1.08
N ALA A 239 22.06 -1.17 2.32
CA ALA A 239 21.49 0.14 2.61
C ALA A 239 22.35 1.27 2.03
N GLN A 240 21.79 2.46 1.89
CA GLN A 240 22.45 3.66 1.36
C GLN A 240 23.07 3.46 -0.04
N THR A 241 22.48 2.55 -0.81
CA THR A 241 22.94 2.09 -2.12
C THR A 241 21.84 2.36 -3.15
N ALA A 242 21.65 3.63 -3.50
CA ALA A 242 20.59 4.02 -4.41
C ALA A 242 20.89 3.56 -5.83
N VAL A 243 19.98 2.81 -6.43
CA VAL A 243 20.04 2.46 -7.86
C VAL A 243 19.58 3.67 -8.67
N SER A 244 20.43 4.13 -9.58
CA SER A 244 20.14 5.25 -10.48
C SER A 244 19.64 4.79 -11.84
N HIS A 245 20.19 3.68 -12.36
CA HIS A 245 19.89 3.16 -13.68
C HIS A 245 19.97 1.64 -13.69
N VAL A 246 19.15 1.02 -14.51
CA VAL A 246 19.24 -0.40 -14.87
C VAL A 246 19.34 -0.50 -16.38
N THR A 247 20.36 -1.21 -16.86
CA THR A 247 20.60 -1.43 -18.29
C THR A 247 20.67 -2.93 -18.59
N TYR A 248 20.32 -3.30 -19.81
CA TYR A 248 20.49 -4.67 -20.31
C TYR A 248 21.73 -4.71 -21.20
N THR A 249 22.80 -5.29 -20.67
CA THR A 249 24.13 -5.36 -21.29
C THR A 249 24.64 -6.80 -21.19
N PRO A 250 24.22 -7.71 -22.08
CA PRO A 250 24.68 -9.09 -22.04
C PRO A 250 26.20 -9.14 -22.25
N LEU A 251 26.90 -9.92 -21.41
CA LEU A 251 28.33 -10.17 -21.57
C LEU A 251 28.56 -11.60 -22.01
N VAL A 252 29.57 -11.79 -22.86
CA VAL A 252 30.04 -13.13 -23.25
C VAL A 252 30.44 -13.89 -21.99
N ASN A 253 29.89 -15.10 -21.82
CA ASN A 253 30.12 -15.97 -20.65
C ASN A 253 29.62 -15.44 -19.29
N SER A 254 28.64 -14.54 -19.26
CA SER A 254 27.97 -14.12 -18.02
C SER A 254 26.49 -14.46 -18.03
N SER A 255 25.99 -15.01 -16.92
CA SER A 255 24.56 -15.25 -16.69
C SER A 255 23.82 -14.03 -16.14
N ALA A 256 24.51 -12.89 -15.95
CA ALA A 256 23.98 -11.70 -15.32
C ALA A 256 23.89 -10.52 -16.31
N PRO A 257 22.93 -10.49 -17.26
CA PRO A 257 22.92 -9.48 -18.31
C PRO A 257 22.51 -8.09 -17.83
N TYR A 258 21.96 -7.93 -16.64
CA TYR A 258 21.55 -6.63 -16.12
C TYR A 258 22.69 -5.95 -15.37
N ALA A 259 22.94 -4.68 -15.66
CA ALA A 259 23.86 -3.83 -14.92
C ALA A 259 23.08 -2.74 -14.18
N LEU A 260 23.26 -2.67 -12.87
CA LEU A 260 22.64 -1.70 -11.97
C LEU A 260 23.70 -0.69 -11.53
N THR A 261 23.56 0.56 -11.97
CA THR A 261 24.44 1.65 -11.53
C THR A 261 23.96 2.19 -10.20
N THR A 262 24.78 2.09 -9.16
CA THR A 262 24.45 2.53 -7.80
C THR A 262 25.38 3.64 -7.32
N THR A 263 25.02 4.28 -6.20
CA THR A 263 25.89 5.23 -5.48
C THR A 263 27.19 4.62 -4.97
N ARG A 264 27.32 3.29 -4.94
CA ARG A 264 28.50 2.56 -4.44
C ARG A 264 29.21 1.73 -5.51
N GLY A 265 28.88 1.95 -6.78
CA GLY A 265 29.43 1.23 -7.92
C GLY A 265 28.38 0.44 -8.70
N GLU A 266 28.85 -0.37 -9.65
CA GLU A 266 27.98 -1.23 -10.45
C GLU A 266 27.84 -2.62 -9.80
N MET A 267 26.61 -3.15 -9.84
CA MET A 267 26.32 -4.55 -9.54
C MET A 267 25.62 -5.19 -10.74
N ARG A 268 25.94 -6.45 -11.04
CA ARG A 268 25.29 -7.22 -12.11
C ARG A 268 24.27 -8.22 -11.59
N ALA A 269 23.21 -8.46 -12.35
CA ALA A 269 22.14 -9.36 -11.95
C ALA A 269 21.67 -10.27 -13.08
N ARG A 270 21.26 -11.50 -12.73
CA ARG A 270 20.48 -12.35 -13.65
C ARG A 270 19.02 -11.93 -13.69
N GLN A 271 18.45 -11.61 -12.53
CA GLN A 271 17.09 -11.09 -12.40
C GLN A 271 17.08 -9.83 -11.52
N VAL A 272 16.21 -8.88 -11.87
CA VAL A 272 15.99 -7.63 -11.13
C VAL A 272 14.53 -7.55 -10.68
N VAL A 273 14.31 -7.26 -9.40
CA VAL A 273 12.99 -7.14 -8.79
C VAL A 273 12.76 -5.74 -8.26
N TYR A 274 11.76 -5.05 -8.78
CA TYR A 274 11.39 -3.69 -8.37
C TYR A 274 10.30 -3.75 -7.29
N CYS A 275 10.70 -3.47 -6.04
CA CYS A 275 9.82 -3.34 -4.87
C CYS A 275 9.79 -1.88 -4.37
N THR A 276 9.83 -0.91 -5.29
CA THR A 276 10.02 0.51 -5.01
C THR A 276 8.70 1.32 -4.94
N ASN A 277 7.55 0.65 -5.08
CA ASN A 277 6.21 1.23 -4.93
C ASN A 277 6.04 2.55 -5.72
N GLY A 278 5.72 3.67 -5.07
CA GLY A 278 5.52 4.97 -5.74
C GLY A 278 6.76 5.53 -6.45
N TYR A 279 7.96 5.02 -6.15
CA TYR A 279 9.20 5.42 -6.81
C TYR A 279 9.50 4.63 -8.08
N THR A 280 8.68 3.63 -8.43
CA THR A 280 8.97 2.72 -9.55
C THR A 280 9.16 3.45 -10.89
N GLY A 281 8.38 4.50 -11.13
CA GLY A 281 8.50 5.32 -12.33
C GLY A 281 9.88 5.96 -12.54
N ASN A 282 10.72 6.06 -11.49
CA ASN A 282 12.09 6.55 -11.64
C ASN A 282 12.98 5.57 -12.42
N LEU A 283 12.85 4.26 -12.16
CA LEU A 283 13.64 3.21 -12.80
C LEU A 283 12.98 2.61 -14.05
N ILE A 284 11.66 2.81 -14.17
CA ILE A 284 10.84 2.30 -15.27
C ILE A 284 9.98 3.46 -15.83
N PRO A 285 10.54 4.34 -16.68
CA PRO A 285 9.82 5.51 -17.17
C PRO A 285 8.53 5.17 -17.93
N GLY A 286 8.45 4.01 -18.60
CA GLY A 286 7.27 3.58 -19.34
C GLY A 286 6.02 3.32 -18.49
N ILE A 287 6.14 3.22 -17.16
CA ILE A 287 4.99 3.04 -16.26
C ILE A 287 4.42 4.37 -15.74
N ARG A 288 5.08 5.51 -16.01
CA ARG A 288 4.60 6.82 -15.55
C ARG A 288 3.24 7.12 -16.18
N GLY A 289 2.40 7.83 -15.44
CA GLY A 289 0.98 8.01 -15.79
C GLY A 289 0.13 6.82 -15.39
N ALA A 290 0.57 5.58 -15.63
CA ALA A 290 -0.12 4.37 -15.20
C ALA A 290 0.07 4.07 -13.71
N LEU A 291 1.26 4.34 -13.18
CA LEU A 291 1.62 4.32 -11.78
C LEU A 291 2.29 5.65 -11.41
N TYR A 292 1.82 6.27 -10.33
CA TYR A 292 2.34 7.55 -9.85
C TYR A 292 2.47 7.57 -8.31
N PRO A 293 3.39 8.38 -7.76
CA PRO A 293 3.52 8.51 -6.32
C PRO A 293 2.33 9.29 -5.75
N TYR A 294 1.90 8.91 -4.55
CA TYR A 294 0.86 9.63 -3.80
C TYR A 294 1.30 9.80 -2.35
N ARG A 295 1.37 11.06 -1.89
CA ARG A 295 1.85 11.42 -0.56
C ARG A 295 0.70 11.48 0.43
N GLY A 296 0.71 10.60 1.42
CA GLY A 296 -0.19 10.64 2.57
C GLY A 296 0.43 11.37 3.76
N THR A 297 -0.43 11.90 4.64
CA THR A 297 -0.06 12.57 5.89
C THR A 297 -0.51 11.73 7.09
N MET A 298 0.33 11.72 8.12
CA MET A 298 0.08 11.04 9.38
C MET A 298 0.40 11.93 10.56
N THR A 299 -0.30 11.71 11.66
CA THR A 299 -0.03 12.30 12.97
C THR A 299 0.00 11.23 14.07
N VAL A 300 0.83 11.45 15.09
CA VAL A 300 0.67 10.83 16.40
C VAL A 300 0.21 11.91 17.36
N GLN A 301 -0.86 11.63 18.08
CA GLN A 301 -1.51 12.57 18.99
C GLN A 301 -1.66 11.94 20.37
N ASP A 302 -1.42 12.74 21.40
CA ASP A 302 -1.63 12.41 22.80
C ASP A 302 -2.82 13.23 23.29
N LEU A 303 -3.92 12.55 23.63
CA LEU A 303 -5.12 13.18 24.19
C LEU A 303 -5.09 13.26 25.73
N GLY A 304 -3.99 12.82 26.35
CA GLY A 304 -3.87 12.66 27.79
C GLY A 304 -4.57 11.40 28.31
N ASN A 305 -4.36 11.13 29.60
CA ASN A 305 -5.12 10.12 30.32
C ASN A 305 -6.42 10.77 30.80
N ASP A 306 -7.48 10.59 30.03
CA ASP A 306 -8.85 10.95 30.40
C ASP A 306 -9.58 9.67 30.85
N GLU A 307 -10.25 9.69 32.00
CA GLU A 307 -11.06 8.55 32.45
C GLU A 307 -12.18 8.23 31.45
N ASP A 308 -12.64 9.24 30.70
CA ASP A 308 -13.65 9.11 29.65
C ASP A 308 -13.08 8.59 28.32
N LEU A 309 -11.74 8.53 28.15
CA LEU A 309 -11.06 7.93 26.98
C LEU A 309 -10.03 6.87 27.40
N PRO A 310 -10.48 5.70 27.88
CA PRO A 310 -9.57 4.62 28.24
C PRO A 310 -8.76 4.15 27.03
N ASN A 311 -7.54 3.69 27.28
CA ASN A 311 -6.70 3.12 26.23
C ASN A 311 -7.30 1.80 25.71
N ARG A 312 -7.77 1.81 24.47
CA ARG A 312 -8.33 0.67 23.74
C ARG A 312 -7.39 0.13 22.67
N GLY A 313 -6.12 0.52 22.68
CA GLY A 313 -5.14 0.11 21.68
C GLY A 313 -4.95 -1.41 21.62
N ALA A 314 -5.14 -2.14 22.70
CA ALA A 314 -5.09 -3.61 22.67
C ALA A 314 -6.30 -4.26 21.96
N GLU A 315 -7.41 -3.54 21.84
CA GLU A 315 -8.72 -4.10 21.49
C GLU A 315 -9.29 -3.56 20.17
N ARG A 316 -8.97 -2.32 19.79
CA ARG A 316 -9.72 -1.58 18.76
C ARG A 316 -8.83 -0.86 17.75
N SER A 317 -9.37 -0.71 16.55
CA SER A 317 -8.93 0.28 15.57
C SER A 317 -10.14 0.80 14.78
N TRP A 318 -10.02 1.96 14.14
CA TRP A 318 -11.16 2.63 13.50
C TRP A 318 -10.86 3.06 12.06
N SER A 319 -11.88 3.00 11.21
CA SER A 319 -11.95 3.73 9.94
C SER A 319 -13.19 4.59 9.96
N ILE A 320 -13.04 5.84 9.54
CA ILE A 320 -14.13 6.80 9.51
C ILE A 320 -14.40 7.14 8.05
N HIS A 321 -15.57 6.75 7.58
CA HIS A 321 -16.06 7.08 6.24
C HIS A 321 -16.98 8.28 6.35
N GLN A 322 -16.71 9.27 5.52
CA GLN A 322 -17.53 10.46 5.41
C GLN A 322 -17.66 10.89 3.97
N GLN A 323 -18.81 11.47 3.64
CA GLN A 323 -18.97 12.15 2.37
C GLN A 323 -17.96 13.28 2.25
N HIS A 324 -17.35 13.36 1.07
CA HIS A 324 -16.61 14.55 0.70
C HIS A 324 -17.60 15.70 0.56
N VAL A 325 -17.44 16.74 1.36
CA VAL A 325 -18.18 18.00 1.19
C VAL A 325 -17.21 18.98 0.53
N PRO A 326 -17.30 19.21 -0.80
CA PRO A 326 -16.45 20.19 -1.45
C PRO A 326 -16.81 21.58 -0.91
N ASP A 327 -15.86 22.26 -0.28
CA ASP A 327 -15.99 23.69 -0.07
C ASP A 327 -15.66 24.38 -1.39
N LYS A 328 -16.65 25.10 -1.96
CA LYS A 328 -16.53 25.81 -3.24
C LYS A 328 -15.43 26.89 -3.25
N HIS A 329 -14.90 27.26 -2.09
CA HIS A 329 -13.85 28.28 -1.94
C HIS A 329 -12.49 27.66 -1.62
N ASP A 330 -12.44 26.35 -1.34
CA ASP A 330 -11.24 25.63 -0.99
C ASP A 330 -10.71 24.84 -2.19
N THR A 331 -9.40 24.82 -2.34
CA THR A 331 -8.73 24.05 -3.40
C THR A 331 -8.14 22.76 -2.87
N GLU A 332 -8.20 22.58 -1.57
CA GLU A 332 -7.91 21.33 -0.89
C GLU A 332 -9.20 20.52 -0.70
N VAL A 333 -9.04 19.20 -0.73
CA VAL A 333 -10.10 18.23 -0.50
C VAL A 333 -9.87 17.53 0.84
N ILE A 334 -10.96 17.15 1.50
CA ILE A 334 -10.92 16.29 2.68
C ILE A 334 -11.05 14.85 2.22
N SER A 335 -10.19 13.96 2.74
CA SER A 335 -10.28 12.53 2.50
C SER A 335 -11.64 11.99 2.92
N SER A 336 -12.24 11.15 2.07
CA SER A 336 -13.47 10.41 2.41
C SER A 336 -13.22 9.31 3.44
N VAL A 337 -11.96 8.92 3.66
CA VAL A 337 -11.58 7.86 4.60
C VAL A 337 -10.47 8.33 5.51
N HIS A 338 -10.73 8.28 6.81
CA HIS A 338 -9.70 8.43 7.84
C HIS A 338 -9.45 7.10 8.53
N TYR A 339 -8.22 6.89 8.96
CA TYR A 339 -7.83 5.65 9.64
C TYR A 339 -7.09 5.97 10.93
N LEU A 340 -7.48 5.26 11.98
CA LEU A 340 -7.08 5.52 13.35
C LEU A 340 -6.73 4.21 14.05
N GLN A 341 -5.57 4.16 14.71
CA GLN A 341 -5.31 3.17 15.75
C GLN A 341 -4.74 3.85 17.00
N GLN A 342 -4.74 3.12 18.10
CA GLN A 342 -4.12 3.54 19.35
C GLN A 342 -3.00 2.56 19.72
N ASN A 343 -1.86 3.07 20.18
CA ASN A 343 -0.79 2.23 20.71
C ASN A 343 -1.22 1.67 22.07
N ALA A 344 -1.17 0.33 22.21
CA ALA A 344 -1.63 -0.35 23.42
C ALA A 344 -0.81 0.00 24.67
N SER A 345 0.47 0.38 24.53
CA SER A 345 1.34 0.69 25.67
C SER A 345 1.35 2.18 26.03
N SER A 346 1.49 3.06 25.04
CA SER A 346 1.60 4.51 25.28
C SER A 346 0.26 5.24 25.29
N GLY A 347 -0.81 4.64 24.77
CA GLY A 347 -2.12 5.28 24.60
C GLY A 347 -2.18 6.31 23.47
N HIS A 348 -1.07 6.58 22.77
CA HIS A 348 -1.05 7.56 21.67
C HIS A 348 -1.88 7.09 20.47
N TYR A 349 -2.54 8.04 19.82
CA TYR A 349 -3.35 7.81 18.63
C TYR A 349 -2.56 8.09 17.35
N PHE A 350 -2.61 7.16 16.41
CA PHE A 350 -2.02 7.27 15.08
C PHE A 350 -3.14 7.54 14.11
N PHE A 351 -3.16 8.74 13.53
CA PHE A 351 -4.27 9.22 12.74
C PHE A 351 -3.82 9.71 11.37
N GLY A 352 -4.45 9.17 10.33
CA GLY A 352 -4.10 9.41 8.94
C GLY A 352 -5.30 9.64 8.02
N GLY A 353 -4.99 10.11 6.81
CA GLY A 353 -5.95 10.70 5.89
C GLY A 353 -5.72 12.21 5.86
N GLY A 354 -6.80 12.98 6.00
CA GLY A 354 -6.73 14.42 6.23
C GLY A 354 -7.10 15.26 5.03
N LYS A 355 -6.63 16.50 5.04
CA LYS A 355 -6.90 17.52 4.04
C LYS A 355 -5.68 17.74 3.14
N TYR A 356 -5.91 17.88 1.83
CA TYR A 356 -4.82 17.99 0.86
C TYR A 356 -5.25 18.58 -0.49
N ASP A 357 -4.30 19.13 -1.24
CA ASP A 357 -4.47 19.47 -2.67
C ASP A 357 -4.22 18.22 -3.54
N PRO A 358 -5.20 17.76 -4.36
CA PRO A 358 -5.08 16.53 -5.15
C PRO A 358 -3.89 16.50 -6.14
N VAL A 359 -3.43 17.64 -6.64
CA VAL A 359 -2.26 17.71 -7.54
C VAL A 359 -0.97 17.72 -6.73
N GLN A 360 -0.92 18.45 -5.61
CA GLN A 360 0.31 18.57 -4.81
C GLN A 360 0.67 17.29 -4.05
N VAL A 361 -0.30 16.42 -3.75
CA VAL A 361 -0.02 15.10 -3.17
C VAL A 361 0.59 14.12 -4.16
N ILE A 362 0.50 14.37 -5.46
CA ILE A 362 1.12 13.53 -6.49
C ILE A 362 2.60 13.90 -6.61
N THR A 363 3.39 13.36 -5.69
CA THR A 363 4.83 13.65 -5.59
C THR A 363 5.58 12.54 -4.87
N GLY A 364 6.83 12.29 -5.28
CA GLY A 364 7.77 11.42 -4.56
C GLY A 364 8.47 12.11 -3.39
N ASP A 365 8.17 13.40 -3.14
CA ASP A 365 8.82 14.23 -2.13
C ASP A 365 8.21 14.06 -0.73
N ASP A 366 8.92 13.35 0.14
CA ASP A 366 8.58 13.12 1.54
C ASP A 366 9.30 14.05 2.53
N THR A 367 9.91 15.15 2.06
CA THR A 367 10.73 16.07 2.90
C THR A 367 9.90 17.05 3.74
N SER A 368 8.61 17.20 3.45
CA SER A 368 7.71 18.10 4.17
C SER A 368 6.41 17.42 4.57
N VAL A 369 5.76 17.98 5.59
CA VAL A 369 4.39 17.65 6.00
C VAL A 369 3.51 18.86 5.75
N PRO A 370 2.40 18.75 5.00
CA PRO A 370 1.47 19.86 4.82
C PRO A 370 0.84 20.30 6.16
N GLU A 371 0.98 21.57 6.52
CA GLU A 371 0.45 22.13 7.76
C GLU A 371 -1.09 22.02 7.84
N SER A 372 -1.78 22.24 6.71
CA SER A 372 -3.24 22.10 6.61
C SER A 372 -3.71 20.70 6.98
N GLY A 373 -3.05 19.67 6.47
CA GLY A 373 -3.34 18.27 6.78
C GLY A 373 -3.09 17.93 8.25
N VAL A 374 -1.99 18.40 8.84
CA VAL A 374 -1.68 18.18 10.26
C VAL A 374 -2.71 18.85 11.16
N LYS A 375 -3.01 20.13 10.90
CA LYS A 375 -3.99 20.90 11.66
C LYS A 375 -5.37 20.25 11.59
N TYR A 376 -5.81 19.85 10.39
CA TYR A 376 -7.08 19.13 10.23
C TYR A 376 -7.11 17.85 11.06
N LEU A 377 -6.07 17.00 10.97
CA LEU A 377 -6.03 15.74 11.72
C LEU A 377 -6.03 15.96 13.24
N GLN A 378 -5.34 17.00 13.72
CA GLN A 378 -5.38 17.36 15.14
C GLN A 378 -6.77 17.83 15.58
N GLU A 379 -7.40 18.70 14.81
CA GLU A 379 -8.73 19.20 15.16
C GLU A 379 -9.78 18.08 15.13
N GLN A 380 -9.73 17.18 14.16
CA GLN A 380 -10.78 16.19 13.97
C GLN A 380 -10.71 14.98 14.92
N LEU A 381 -9.53 14.61 15.43
CA LEU A 381 -9.41 13.42 16.27
C LEU A 381 -10.32 13.51 17.51
N SER A 382 -10.30 14.64 18.22
CA SER A 382 -11.15 14.88 19.39
C SER A 382 -12.64 14.78 19.05
N HIS A 383 -13.05 15.35 17.91
CA HIS A 383 -14.45 15.30 17.47
C HIS A 383 -14.92 13.86 17.20
N PHE A 384 -14.09 13.05 16.55
CA PHE A 384 -14.42 11.65 16.25
C PHE A 384 -14.56 10.79 17.51
N LEU A 385 -13.83 11.15 18.58
CA LEU A 385 -13.89 10.50 19.88
C LEU A 385 -14.83 11.22 20.87
N GLY A 386 -15.71 12.11 20.39
CA GLY A 386 -16.74 12.75 21.22
C GLY A 386 -16.24 13.81 22.21
N GLN A 387 -14.99 14.23 22.11
CA GLN A 387 -14.39 15.23 22.98
C GLN A 387 -14.71 16.65 22.48
N ASN A 388 -15.32 17.46 23.34
CA ASN A 388 -15.74 18.83 23.02
C ASN A 388 -14.64 19.89 23.24
N SER A 389 -13.45 19.50 23.72
CA SER A 389 -12.35 20.43 23.98
C SER A 389 -11.04 19.97 23.35
N MET A 390 -10.36 20.90 22.68
CA MET A 390 -9.00 20.72 22.14
C MET A 390 -7.91 20.81 23.22
N GLN A 391 -8.26 21.09 24.48
CA GLN A 391 -7.31 21.50 25.52
C GLN A 391 -6.28 20.43 25.89
N SER A 392 -6.51 19.16 25.57
CA SER A 392 -5.59 18.04 25.82
C SER A 392 -4.91 17.45 24.59
N ASN A 393 -5.26 17.86 23.36
CA ASN A 393 -4.74 17.21 22.15
C ASN A 393 -3.35 17.74 21.74
N LYS A 394 -2.30 17.03 22.16
CA LYS A 394 -0.92 17.35 21.87
C LYS A 394 -0.40 16.57 20.66
N LEU A 395 0.16 17.27 19.68
CA LEU A 395 0.93 16.63 18.61
C LEU A 395 2.22 16.02 19.16
N VAL A 396 2.38 14.72 19.01
CA VAL A 396 3.60 13.98 19.37
C VAL A 396 4.53 13.87 18.17
N SER A 397 3.99 13.62 16.98
CA SER A 397 4.76 13.46 15.74
C SER A 397 3.86 13.70 14.53
N SER A 398 4.43 14.15 13.42
CA SER A 398 3.76 14.14 12.12
C SER A 398 4.78 13.78 11.03
N TRP A 399 4.33 13.10 9.99
CA TRP A 399 5.18 12.70 8.87
C TRP A 399 4.38 12.49 7.60
N THR A 400 5.09 12.35 6.48
CA THR A 400 4.52 11.95 5.20
C THR A 400 5.04 10.59 4.73
N GLY A 401 4.21 9.89 3.97
CA GLY A 401 4.54 8.60 3.36
C GLY A 401 4.20 8.60 1.88
N ILE A 402 5.10 8.07 1.04
CA ILE A 402 4.85 7.95 -0.40
C ILE A 402 4.31 6.56 -0.71
N MET A 403 3.08 6.52 -1.20
CA MET A 403 2.40 5.36 -1.75
C MET A 403 2.55 5.34 -3.28
N GLY A 404 2.25 4.20 -3.91
CA GLY A 404 2.11 4.10 -5.36
C GLY A 404 0.65 3.86 -5.68
N PHE A 405 0.08 4.71 -6.52
CA PHE A 405 -1.29 4.58 -7.02
C PHE A 405 -1.26 4.16 -8.48
N THR A 406 -2.23 3.35 -8.89
CA THR A 406 -2.37 2.79 -10.23
C THR A 406 -3.69 3.22 -10.85
N SER A 407 -3.72 3.37 -12.17
CA SER A 407 -4.90 3.84 -12.93
C SER A 407 -6.18 3.01 -12.77
N ASP A 408 -6.05 1.76 -12.33
CA ASP A 408 -7.17 0.81 -12.20
C ASP A 408 -7.29 0.23 -10.79
N ASP A 409 -6.72 0.92 -9.79
CA ASP A 409 -6.83 0.60 -8.36
C ASP A 409 -6.33 -0.79 -7.93
N ASN A 410 -5.60 -1.51 -8.78
CA ASN A 410 -4.99 -2.80 -8.44
C ASN A 410 -3.47 -2.76 -8.38
N PRO A 411 -2.83 -3.53 -7.49
CA PRO A 411 -1.39 -3.77 -7.52
C PRO A 411 -0.89 -4.23 -8.90
N LEU A 412 0.37 -3.94 -9.19
CA LEU A 412 1.10 -4.43 -10.35
C LEU A 412 2.13 -5.46 -9.89
N VAL A 413 1.84 -6.73 -10.13
CA VAL A 413 2.70 -7.85 -9.73
C VAL A 413 2.98 -8.75 -10.93
N GLY A 414 4.23 -8.94 -11.29
CA GLY A 414 4.61 -9.87 -12.35
C GLY A 414 5.86 -9.46 -13.14
N ARG A 415 6.05 -10.14 -14.27
CA ARG A 415 7.18 -9.92 -15.18
C ARG A 415 6.96 -8.63 -15.98
N LEU A 416 7.98 -7.79 -16.02
CA LEU A 416 8.03 -6.61 -16.88
C LEU A 416 8.40 -7.00 -18.30
N THR A 417 7.82 -6.31 -19.27
CA THR A 417 8.06 -6.55 -20.70
C THR A 417 8.88 -5.41 -21.31
N PRO A 418 9.56 -5.67 -22.45
CA PRO A 418 10.31 -4.64 -23.17
C PRO A 418 9.49 -3.40 -23.55
N SER A 419 8.15 -3.52 -23.63
CA SER A 419 7.25 -2.41 -23.95
C SER A 419 7.24 -1.32 -22.88
N ILE A 420 7.53 -1.65 -21.62
CA ILE A 420 7.58 -0.69 -20.50
C ILE A 420 9.03 -0.35 -20.12
N THR A 421 9.92 -1.34 -20.16
CA THR A 421 11.31 -1.17 -19.68
C THR A 421 12.22 -0.57 -20.75
N SER A 422 11.85 -0.68 -22.03
CA SER A 422 12.72 -0.39 -23.18
C SER A 422 14.03 -1.20 -23.14
N ARG A 423 14.01 -2.38 -22.50
CA ARG A 423 15.16 -3.29 -22.34
C ARG A 423 14.83 -4.64 -22.94
N ASN A 424 15.78 -5.25 -23.65
CA ASN A 424 15.60 -6.48 -24.43
C ASN A 424 15.68 -7.78 -23.61
N GLY A 425 15.80 -7.70 -22.28
CA GLY A 425 15.87 -8.88 -21.41
C GLY A 425 14.49 -9.31 -20.89
N ASP A 426 14.44 -10.47 -20.26
CA ASP A 426 13.22 -11.09 -19.73
C ASP A 426 13.27 -11.36 -18.21
N GLY A 427 14.31 -10.88 -17.53
CA GLY A 427 14.59 -11.09 -16.11
C GLY A 427 14.17 -9.93 -15.19
N GLU A 428 13.26 -9.05 -15.62
CA GLU A 428 12.77 -7.92 -14.82
C GLU A 428 11.37 -8.20 -14.26
N TRP A 429 11.17 -7.91 -12.98
CA TRP A 429 9.96 -8.25 -12.24
C TRP A 429 9.57 -7.11 -11.31
N MET A 430 8.27 -6.93 -11.05
CA MET A 430 7.79 -5.84 -10.20
C MET A 430 6.69 -6.32 -9.26
N ALA A 431 6.67 -5.74 -8.05
CA ALA A 431 5.51 -5.71 -7.17
C ALA A 431 5.39 -4.31 -6.57
N ALA A 432 4.46 -3.50 -7.09
CA ALA A 432 4.31 -2.09 -6.77
C ALA A 432 2.86 -1.61 -6.93
N GLY A 433 2.58 -0.36 -6.55
CA GLY A 433 1.30 0.27 -6.82
C GLY A 433 0.17 -0.25 -5.94
N PHE A 434 0.40 -0.37 -4.63
CA PHE A 434 -0.54 -1.02 -3.71
C PHE A 434 -1.72 -0.13 -3.26
N ASN A 435 -1.91 1.06 -3.83
CA ASN A 435 -3.11 1.91 -3.65
C ASN A 435 -3.49 2.16 -2.18
N GLY A 436 -2.50 2.36 -1.31
CA GLY A 436 -2.71 2.57 0.14
C GLY A 436 -3.01 1.30 0.95
N MET A 437 -3.11 0.14 0.32
CA MET A 437 -3.48 -1.15 0.93
C MET A 437 -2.28 -2.11 1.07
N GLY A 438 -1.05 -1.58 1.07
CA GLY A 438 0.17 -2.38 1.05
C GLY A 438 0.27 -3.39 2.20
N MET A 439 -0.15 -3.04 3.43
CA MET A 439 -0.02 -3.95 4.57
C MET A 439 -0.81 -5.26 4.39
N SER A 440 -1.96 -5.23 3.73
CA SER A 440 -2.79 -6.42 3.49
C SER A 440 -2.59 -7.06 2.11
N LEU A 441 -1.62 -6.60 1.33
CA LEU A 441 -1.34 -7.12 -0.02
C LEU A 441 0.12 -7.55 -0.21
N CYS A 442 1.07 -6.78 0.33
CA CYS A 442 2.48 -6.89 -0.02
C CYS A 442 3.11 -8.25 0.32
N VAL A 443 2.76 -8.89 1.45
CA VAL A 443 3.40 -10.16 1.85
C VAL A 443 3.02 -11.26 0.87
N ALA A 444 1.72 -11.49 0.64
CA ALA A 444 1.28 -12.49 -0.33
C ALA A 444 1.69 -12.12 -1.78
N SER A 445 1.74 -10.83 -2.13
CA SER A 445 2.22 -10.41 -3.46
C SER A 445 3.70 -10.69 -3.67
N GLY A 446 4.54 -10.52 -2.64
CA GLY A 446 5.96 -10.88 -2.72
C GLY A 446 6.18 -12.39 -2.82
N GLU A 447 5.37 -13.18 -2.10
CA GLU A 447 5.34 -14.66 -2.22
C GLU A 447 4.94 -15.06 -3.65
N ALA A 448 3.86 -14.49 -4.18
CA ALA A 448 3.39 -14.77 -5.54
C ALA A 448 4.44 -14.41 -6.59
N LEU A 449 5.05 -13.23 -6.48
CA LEU A 449 6.08 -12.79 -7.41
C LEU A 449 7.28 -13.74 -7.43
N ALA A 450 7.74 -14.17 -6.25
CA ALA A 450 8.84 -15.12 -6.13
C ALA A 450 8.49 -16.49 -6.75
N HIS A 451 7.28 -16.99 -6.55
CA HIS A 451 6.84 -18.23 -7.21
C HIS A 451 6.85 -18.09 -8.74
N LEU A 452 6.26 -17.01 -9.28
CA LEU A 452 6.24 -16.73 -10.71
C LEU A 452 7.66 -16.61 -11.29
N MET A 453 8.57 -15.94 -10.57
CA MET A 453 9.98 -15.80 -10.94
C MET A 453 10.72 -17.14 -11.03
N LEU A 454 10.38 -18.07 -10.15
CA LEU A 454 10.98 -19.40 -10.07
C LEU A 454 10.29 -20.42 -10.98
N GLY A 455 9.30 -20.00 -11.78
CA GLY A 455 8.51 -20.90 -12.64
C GLY A 455 7.58 -21.82 -11.86
N GLN A 456 7.21 -21.43 -10.63
CA GLN A 456 6.29 -22.16 -9.77
C GLN A 456 4.87 -21.62 -9.92
N ASN A 457 3.87 -22.47 -9.70
CA ASN A 457 2.47 -22.11 -9.84
C ASN A 457 1.97 -21.26 -8.65
N ALA A 458 1.35 -20.12 -8.93
CA ALA A 458 0.60 -19.31 -7.95
C ALA A 458 -0.87 -19.07 -8.38
N ASP A 459 -1.27 -19.58 -9.56
CA ASP A 459 -2.50 -19.23 -10.25
C ASP A 459 -3.75 -19.62 -9.47
N ASP A 460 -3.69 -20.63 -8.60
CA ASP A 460 -4.83 -21.09 -7.82
C ASP A 460 -5.33 -20.02 -6.83
N TRP A 461 -4.41 -19.27 -6.22
CA TRP A 461 -4.72 -18.33 -5.14
C TRP A 461 -4.34 -16.88 -5.45
N PHE A 462 -3.48 -16.63 -6.43
CA PHE A 462 -3.10 -15.28 -6.84
C PHE A 462 -4.18 -14.67 -7.76
N PRO A 463 -4.71 -13.48 -7.46
CA PRO A 463 -5.69 -12.82 -8.34
C PRO A 463 -5.05 -12.41 -9.67
N ALA A 464 -5.57 -12.93 -10.77
CA ALA A 464 -5.11 -12.54 -12.11
C ALA A 464 -5.31 -11.03 -12.38
N ALA A 465 -6.25 -10.38 -11.69
CA ALA A 465 -6.44 -8.92 -11.73
C ALA A 465 -5.19 -8.14 -11.29
N PHE A 466 -4.34 -8.71 -10.41
CA PHE A 466 -3.11 -8.07 -9.95
C PHE A 466 -1.92 -8.36 -10.87
N SER A 467 -2.08 -9.29 -11.83
CA SER A 467 -1.02 -9.64 -12.76
C SER A 467 -0.71 -8.48 -13.69
N LEU A 468 0.59 -8.23 -13.89
CA LEU A 468 1.03 -7.35 -14.97
C LEU A 468 0.86 -8.09 -16.30
N SER A 469 0.14 -7.47 -17.25
CA SER A 469 -0.05 -8.03 -18.60
C SER A 469 -0.11 -6.94 -19.66
N GLU A 470 0.28 -7.28 -20.89
CA GLU A 470 0.17 -6.40 -22.07
C GLU A 470 -1.27 -5.91 -22.30
N LEU A 471 -2.26 -6.76 -22.03
CA LEU A 471 -3.66 -6.37 -22.15
C LEU A 471 -4.04 -5.30 -21.13
N ARG A 472 -3.62 -5.46 -19.87
CA ARG A 472 -3.87 -4.50 -18.79
C ARG A 472 -3.14 -3.17 -19.06
N LEU A 473 -1.90 -3.23 -19.56
CA LEU A 473 -1.12 -2.06 -19.99
C LEU A 473 -1.80 -1.25 -21.10
N ARG A 474 -2.40 -1.92 -22.08
CA ARG A 474 -3.09 -1.26 -23.18
C ARG A 474 -4.44 -0.69 -22.79
N ASN A 475 -5.18 -1.38 -21.91
CA ASN A 475 -6.59 -1.09 -21.69
C ASN A 475 -6.88 -0.30 -20.40
N THR A 476 -6.23 -0.65 -19.30
CA THR A 476 -6.60 -0.14 -17.96
C THR A 476 -5.49 0.64 -17.27
N LEU A 477 -4.23 0.40 -17.59
CA LEU A 477 -3.08 1.08 -17.00
C LEU A 477 -2.60 2.21 -17.90
N ASN A 478 -3.33 3.31 -17.92
CA ASN A 478 -3.03 4.45 -18.78
C ASN A 478 -3.25 5.79 -18.09
N THR A 479 -2.56 6.80 -18.63
CA THR A 479 -2.58 8.17 -18.11
C THR A 479 -3.98 8.77 -18.06
N GLU A 480 -4.84 8.50 -19.05
CA GLU A 480 -6.19 9.09 -19.10
C GLU A 480 -7.03 8.66 -17.89
N LYS A 481 -7.00 7.37 -17.54
CA LYS A 481 -7.69 6.87 -16.35
C LYS A 481 -7.16 7.50 -15.07
N SER A 482 -5.84 7.65 -14.94
CA SER A 482 -5.25 8.34 -13.79
C SER A 482 -5.69 9.81 -13.70
N VAL A 483 -5.74 10.50 -14.84
CA VAL A 483 -6.21 11.90 -14.92
C VAL A 483 -7.68 11.99 -14.47
N GLN A 484 -8.54 11.10 -14.97
CA GLN A 484 -9.95 11.08 -14.58
C GLN A 484 -10.16 10.72 -13.11
N GLY A 485 -9.41 9.75 -12.59
CA GLY A 485 -9.44 9.38 -11.17
C GLY A 485 -9.10 10.55 -10.26
N VAL A 486 -8.09 11.36 -10.62
CA VAL A 486 -7.73 12.56 -9.84
C VAL A 486 -8.76 13.69 -10.02
N LYS A 487 -9.38 13.84 -11.19
CA LYS A 487 -10.47 14.81 -11.39
C LYS A 487 -11.67 14.54 -10.48
N HIS A 488 -12.09 13.27 -10.35
CA HIS A 488 -13.21 12.91 -9.47
C HIS A 488 -12.94 13.27 -7.99
N LEU A 489 -11.68 13.32 -7.54
CA LEU A 489 -11.35 13.79 -6.20
C LEU A 489 -11.80 15.25 -5.95
N TYR A 490 -11.78 16.11 -6.98
CA TYR A 490 -12.22 17.50 -6.87
C TYR A 490 -13.74 17.65 -6.92
N GLU A 491 -14.43 16.76 -7.63
CA GLU A 491 -15.87 16.86 -7.86
C GLU A 491 -16.70 16.36 -6.67
N GLY A 492 -16.04 15.78 -5.65
CA GLY A 492 -16.71 15.17 -4.51
C GLY A 492 -17.49 13.91 -4.84
N SER A 493 -17.46 13.48 -6.11
CA SER A 493 -17.83 12.14 -6.52
C SER A 493 -16.74 11.21 -6.01
N CYS A 494 -16.87 10.71 -4.78
CA CYS A 494 -16.15 9.51 -4.36
C CYS A 494 -16.75 8.27 -5.06
N LYS A 495 -16.94 8.34 -6.38
CA LYS A 495 -16.90 7.19 -7.26
C LYS A 495 -15.44 7.08 -7.67
N GLN A 496 -14.70 6.12 -7.10
CA GLN A 496 -13.49 5.65 -7.76
C GLN A 496 -13.87 5.36 -9.22
N ALA A 497 -13.13 5.97 -10.14
CA ALA A 497 -13.48 6.07 -11.55
C ALA A 497 -13.48 4.69 -12.23
N LEU A 498 -14.59 3.96 -12.16
CA LEU A 498 -14.86 2.82 -13.02
C LEU A 498 -16.26 2.95 -13.63
N ASN A 499 -16.24 3.41 -14.89
CA ASN A 499 -17.22 3.17 -15.96
C ASN A 499 -18.63 3.77 -15.80
N GLU A 500 -18.81 5.00 -16.29
CA GLU A 500 -20.10 5.44 -16.85
C GLU A 500 -20.16 5.40 -18.39
N ASP A 501 -19.08 5.02 -19.11
CA ASP A 501 -19.05 5.08 -20.58
C ASP A 501 -18.96 3.73 -21.33
N GLN A 502 -19.40 2.61 -20.74
CA GLN A 502 -19.53 1.32 -21.48
C GLN A 502 -20.97 0.81 -21.60
N HIS A 503 -21.92 1.72 -21.76
CA HIS A 503 -23.23 1.39 -22.32
C HIS A 503 -23.30 1.72 -23.82
N THR A 504 -22.50 1.02 -24.62
CA THR A 504 -22.91 0.56 -25.95
C THR A 504 -21.98 -0.57 -26.43
N SER A 505 -22.58 -1.63 -26.96
CA SER A 505 -21.97 -2.84 -27.54
C SER A 505 -21.45 -3.94 -26.59
N ARG A 506 -22.28 -5.00 -26.46
CA ARG A 506 -21.83 -6.36 -26.10
C ARG A 506 -20.77 -6.83 -27.11
N PRO A 507 -19.81 -7.66 -26.67
CA PRO A 507 -19.87 -9.06 -27.06
C PRO A 507 -19.64 -9.99 -25.86
N GLN A 508 -20.70 -10.70 -25.45
CA GLN A 508 -20.54 -12.02 -24.85
C GLN A 508 -19.94 -12.94 -25.93
N GLU A 509 -19.05 -13.86 -25.54
CA GLU A 509 -18.34 -14.85 -26.39
C GLU A 509 -16.92 -14.48 -26.90
N VAL A 510 -15.90 -14.44 -26.02
CA VAL A 510 -14.50 -14.76 -26.42
C VAL A 510 -13.68 -15.46 -25.32
N LEU A 511 -14.09 -15.45 -24.04
CA LEU A 511 -13.24 -15.97 -22.93
C LEU A 511 -13.27 -17.50 -22.71
N ALA A 512 -13.70 -18.29 -23.69
CA ALA A 512 -13.84 -19.75 -23.55
C ALA A 512 -12.97 -20.61 -24.51
N SER A 513 -12.06 -20.05 -25.31
CA SER A 513 -11.37 -20.84 -26.35
C SER A 513 -9.84 -20.78 -26.39
N THR A 514 -9.15 -20.43 -25.31
CA THR A 514 -7.66 -20.40 -25.31
C THR A 514 -7.00 -21.17 -24.18
N LEU A 515 -7.64 -22.26 -23.73
CA LEU A 515 -7.06 -23.20 -22.76
C LEU A 515 -6.91 -24.64 -23.29
N MET A 516 -7.03 -24.84 -24.61
CA MET A 516 -6.62 -26.09 -25.26
C MET A 516 -6.02 -25.82 -26.64
N ALA A 517 -4.74 -25.45 -26.68
CA ALA A 517 -3.80 -25.84 -27.74
C ALA A 517 -2.40 -25.28 -27.40
N GLN A 518 -1.45 -26.22 -27.28
CA GLN A 518 0.02 -26.11 -27.12
C GLN A 518 0.56 -25.98 -25.69
#